data_AF-A0A7C4WJS9-F1
#
_entry.id   AF-A0A7C4WJS9-F1
#
_cell.length_a   1.000
_cell.length_b   1.000
_cell.length_c   1.000
_cell.angle_alpha   90.00
_cell.angle_beta   90.00
_cell.angle_gamma   90.00
#
_symmetry.space_group_name_H-M   'P 1'
#
loop_
_entity.id
_entity.type
_entity.pdbx_description
1 polymer ?
#
loop_
_entity_poly.entity_id
_entity_poly.type
_entity_poly.pdbx_seq_one_letter_code
_entity_poly.pdbx_strand_id
1 'polypeptide(L)'
;FYGPLFGRRYRPRAASEVSETSTSRPGLLGKLLQHLLRATLDIGPPGKGQDWEEVILIDPLTAREGGKVKYFHRRKGRELLIHIPPGMEEGQKIRLRGMGGEGKNGGEPGDLYLKVRIQRPLAERIKRLLSPYLFRKVS
;
A
#
# COMPACT_ATOMS: atom_id res chain seq x y z
N PHE A 1 20.03 17.11 83.75
CA PHE A 1 20.71 18.41 83.88
C PHE A 1 20.29 19.32 82.73
N TYR A 2 20.12 20.60 83.04
CA TYR A 2 19.52 21.71 82.30
C TYR A 2 19.92 21.89 80.82
N GLY A 3 18.99 22.42 80.00
CA GLY A 3 19.27 23.07 78.69
C GLY A 3 19.83 24.50 78.83
N PRO A 4 20.17 25.20 77.72
CA PRO A 4 19.27 26.21 77.09
C PRO A 4 19.29 26.15 75.53
N LEU A 5 18.19 26.38 74.78
CA LEU A 5 17.44 27.62 74.45
C LEU A 5 18.07 28.54 73.37
N PHE A 6 17.33 28.69 72.25
CA PHE A 6 17.28 29.76 71.23
C PHE A 6 18.56 30.13 70.46
N GLY A 7 18.58 30.33 69.13
CA GLY A 7 17.56 30.37 68.09
C GLY A 7 18.15 31.10 66.88
N ARG A 8 17.70 30.78 65.65
CA ARG A 8 17.57 31.73 64.54
C ARG A 8 16.74 31.09 63.43
N ARG A 9 15.61 31.73 63.14
CA ARG A 9 14.76 31.47 61.99
C ARG A 9 15.57 31.72 60.72
N TYR A 10 15.59 30.76 59.80
CA TYR A 10 15.72 31.04 58.38
C TYR A 10 14.66 30.24 57.62
N ARG A 11 13.60 30.94 57.20
CA ARG A 11 12.75 30.58 56.06
C ARG A 11 13.12 31.66 55.03
N PRO A 12 13.55 31.33 53.82
CA PRO A 12 12.64 30.81 52.79
C PRO A 12 13.38 29.77 51.91
N ARG A 13 12.90 29.22 50.80
CA ARG A 13 11.75 29.40 49.93
C ARG A 13 11.64 28.08 49.17
N ALA A 14 10.43 27.63 48.89
CA ALA A 14 10.19 26.56 47.93
C ALA A 14 10.87 26.91 46.58
N ALA A 15 11.65 25.98 46.06
CA ALA A 15 12.08 25.87 44.67
C ALA A 15 12.66 24.46 44.52
N SER A 16 12.12 23.54 43.74
CA SER A 16 11.10 23.64 42.72
C SER A 16 10.46 22.26 42.61
N GLU A 17 9.15 22.24 42.80
CA GLU A 17 8.29 21.13 42.40
C GLU A 17 8.62 20.71 40.98
N VAL A 18 8.80 19.40 40.83
CA VAL A 18 8.54 18.67 39.60
C VAL A 18 7.13 19.07 39.16
N SER A 19 7.04 20.06 38.27
CA SER A 19 5.78 20.49 37.67
C SER A 19 5.74 19.94 36.26
N GLU A 20 5.22 18.72 36.15
CA GLU A 20 4.49 18.34 34.96
C GLU A 20 3.33 19.33 34.75
N THR A 21 2.95 19.53 33.49
CA THR A 21 1.73 20.22 33.04
C THR A 21 1.78 21.76 33.01
N SER A 22 2.31 22.30 31.92
CA SER A 22 1.67 23.47 31.31
C SER A 22 1.06 23.05 29.98
N THR A 23 -0.27 22.98 30.00
CA THR A 23 -1.13 23.18 28.84
C THR A 23 -0.84 24.56 28.25
N SER A 24 0.32 24.74 27.60
CA SER A 24 0.56 25.92 26.79
C SER A 24 0.07 25.58 25.40
N ARG A 25 -1.07 26.15 24.99
CA ARG A 25 -1.39 26.26 23.56
C ARG A 25 -0.11 26.74 22.87
N PRO A 26 0.47 26.00 21.91
CA PRO A 26 1.71 26.43 21.30
C PRO A 26 1.48 27.84 20.73
N GLY A 27 2.28 28.81 21.19
CA GLY A 27 2.22 30.18 20.70
C GLY A 27 2.51 30.23 19.19
N LEU A 28 2.33 31.39 18.54
CA LEU A 28 2.57 31.51 17.10
C LEU A 28 3.96 30.99 16.69
N LEU A 29 5.00 31.26 17.49
CA LEU A 29 6.36 30.77 17.26
C LEU A 29 6.47 29.25 17.39
N GLY A 30 5.76 28.63 18.33
CA GLY A 30 5.73 27.18 18.52
C GLY A 30 4.98 26.46 17.39
N LYS A 31 3.88 27.03 16.90
CA LYS A 31 3.18 26.50 15.71
C LYS A 31 4.00 26.65 14.44
N LEU A 32 4.71 27.77 14.27
CA LEU A 32 5.65 27.99 13.18
C LEU A 32 6.80 26.98 13.24
N LEU A 33 7.41 26.78 14.40
CA LEU A 33 8.46 25.79 14.59
C LEU A 33 7.95 24.37 14.32
N GLN A 34 6.74 24.02 14.78
CA GLN A 34 6.10 22.73 14.50
C GLN A 34 5.77 22.54 13.01
N HIS A 35 5.36 23.61 12.31
CA HIS A 35 5.12 23.57 10.86
C HIS A 35 6.43 23.39 10.09
N LEU A 36 7.48 24.10 10.50
CA LEU A 36 8.79 24.03 9.88
C LEU A 36 9.46 22.67 10.14
N LEU A 37 9.39 22.12 11.36
CA LEU A 37 9.90 20.77 11.66
C LEU A 37 9.17 19.68 10.85
N ARG A 38 7.88 19.83 10.56
CA ARG A 38 7.17 18.89 9.65
C ARG A 38 7.55 19.09 8.18
N ALA A 39 7.72 20.33 7.74
CA ALA A 39 7.96 20.67 6.35
C ALA A 39 9.40 20.39 5.90
N THR A 40 10.40 20.53 6.79
CA THR A 40 11.81 20.29 6.45
C THR A 40 12.25 18.83 6.60
N LEU A 41 11.47 17.98 7.29
CA LEU A 41 11.81 16.58 7.54
C LEU A 41 10.94 15.56 6.77
N ASP A 42 10.03 15.99 5.90
CA ASP A 42 9.02 15.11 5.27
C ASP A 42 8.26 14.23 6.29
N ILE A 43 8.10 14.69 7.53
CA ILE A 43 7.36 13.97 8.59
C ILE A 43 5.90 14.42 8.55
N GLY A 44 5.23 14.21 7.41
CA GLY A 44 3.77 14.19 7.39
C GLY A 44 3.25 12.94 8.10
N PRO A 45 1.95 12.87 8.47
CA PRO A 45 1.38 11.61 8.94
C PRO A 45 1.61 10.48 7.90
N PRO A 46 1.82 9.22 8.35
CA PRO A 46 1.98 8.11 7.43
C PRO A 46 0.71 7.99 6.57
N GLY A 47 0.89 7.96 5.25
CA GLY A 47 -0.20 7.89 4.29
C GLY A 47 -0.12 6.61 3.47
N LYS A 48 -1.22 5.84 3.39
CA LYS A 48 -1.27 4.65 2.55
C LYS A 48 -1.01 5.02 1.08
N GLY A 49 -0.23 4.18 0.41
CA GLY A 49 0.00 4.28 -1.03
C GLY A 49 -1.28 4.08 -1.84
N GLN A 50 -1.26 4.56 -3.08
CA GLN A 50 -2.40 4.49 -3.98
C GLN A 50 -2.67 3.04 -4.44
N ASP A 51 -3.93 2.61 -4.40
CA ASP A 51 -4.33 1.33 -5.00
C ASP A 51 -4.39 1.48 -6.53
N TRP A 52 -3.88 0.48 -7.24
CA TRP A 52 -3.84 0.46 -8.71
C TRP A 52 -4.74 -0.63 -9.28
N GLU A 53 -5.29 -0.38 -10.46
CA GLU A 53 -6.03 -1.37 -11.23
C GLU A 53 -5.36 -1.56 -12.60
N GLU A 54 -5.02 -2.80 -12.92
CA GLU A 54 -4.45 -3.19 -14.20
C GLU A 54 -5.24 -4.39 -14.77
N VAL A 55 -5.06 -4.68 -16.06
CA VAL A 55 -5.74 -5.79 -16.73
C VAL A 55 -4.74 -6.89 -17.05
N ILE A 56 -5.07 -8.12 -16.68
CA ILE A 56 -4.30 -9.31 -17.04
C ILE A 56 -5.08 -10.13 -18.08
N LEU A 57 -4.37 -10.48 -19.16
CA LEU A 57 -4.89 -11.38 -20.18
C LEU A 57 -4.49 -12.81 -19.84
N ILE A 58 -5.46 -13.68 -19.62
CA ILE A 58 -5.23 -15.11 -19.39
C ILE A 58 -5.87 -15.93 -20.51
N ASP A 59 -5.29 -17.08 -20.80
CA ASP A 59 -5.89 -18.03 -21.72
C ASP A 59 -7.10 -18.73 -21.07
N PRO A 60 -8.04 -19.25 -21.89
CA PRO A 60 -9.22 -19.96 -21.37
C PRO A 60 -8.91 -21.21 -20.53
N LEU A 61 -7.77 -21.87 -20.76
CA LEU A 61 -7.40 -23.07 -20.02
C LEU A 61 -6.98 -22.68 -18.60
N THR A 62 -6.09 -21.70 -18.45
CA THR A 62 -5.67 -21.14 -17.17
C THR A 62 -6.84 -20.53 -16.40
N ALA A 63 -7.80 -19.89 -17.09
CA ALA A 63 -9.01 -19.40 -16.43
C ALA A 63 -9.81 -20.54 -15.76
N ARG A 64 -9.88 -21.71 -16.41
CA ARG A 64 -10.63 -22.88 -15.93
C ARG A 64 -9.88 -23.66 -14.87
N GLU A 65 -8.63 -24.01 -15.15
CA GLU A 65 -7.82 -24.91 -14.32
C GLU A 65 -7.02 -24.17 -13.24
N GLY A 66 -6.87 -22.85 -13.38
CA GLY A 66 -5.94 -22.07 -12.58
C GLY A 66 -4.50 -22.32 -13.02
N GLY A 67 -3.54 -21.75 -12.30
CA GLY A 67 -2.13 -21.96 -12.58
C GLY A 67 -1.23 -20.84 -12.09
N LYS A 68 0.01 -20.82 -12.59
CA LYS A 68 0.96 -19.73 -12.36
C LYS A 68 1.15 -18.95 -13.65
N VAL A 69 0.88 -17.65 -13.63
CA VAL A 69 1.03 -16.75 -14.78
C VAL A 69 2.07 -15.70 -14.47
N LYS A 70 2.92 -15.43 -15.46
CA LYS A 70 3.89 -14.33 -15.41
C LYS A 70 3.18 -13.03 -15.76
N TYR A 71 3.29 -12.05 -14.88
CA TYR A 71 2.71 -10.72 -15.05
C TYR A 71 3.80 -9.66 -14.94
N PHE A 72 3.90 -8.80 -15.95
CA PHE A 72 4.84 -7.69 -15.93
C PHE A 72 4.18 -6.46 -15.30
N HIS A 73 4.64 -6.09 -14.10
CA HIS A 73 4.14 -4.92 -13.41
C HIS A 73 4.73 -3.66 -14.05
N ARG A 74 3.93 -2.99 -14.89
CA ARG A 74 4.37 -1.86 -15.72
C ARG A 74 4.90 -0.68 -14.92
N ARG A 75 4.29 -0.37 -13.78
CA ARG A 75 4.67 0.79 -12.94
C ARG A 75 5.92 0.55 -12.09
N LYS A 76 6.14 -0.69 -11.61
CA LYS A 76 7.34 -1.06 -10.83
C LYS A 76 8.47 -1.67 -11.67
N GLY A 77 8.23 -1.90 -12.97
CA GLY A 77 9.24 -2.41 -13.89
C GLY A 77 9.74 -3.82 -13.57
N ARG A 78 8.91 -4.68 -12.97
CA ARG A 78 9.30 -6.03 -12.55
C ARG A 78 8.29 -7.10 -12.92
N GLU A 79 8.77 -8.31 -13.15
CA GLU A 79 7.93 -9.48 -13.39
C GLU A 79 7.51 -10.13 -12.06
N LEU A 80 6.23 -10.51 -11.97
CA LEU A 80 5.64 -11.19 -10.84
C LEU A 80 5.08 -12.54 -11.31
N LEU A 81 5.33 -13.59 -10.54
CA LEU A 81 4.68 -14.88 -10.73
C LEU A 81 3.40 -14.91 -9.88
N ILE A 82 2.25 -14.90 -10.53
CA ILE A 82 0.95 -14.80 -9.87
C ILE A 82 0.24 -16.14 -9.94
N HIS A 83 -0.36 -16.56 -8.84
CA HIS A 83 -1.25 -17.71 -8.82
C HIS A 83 -2.66 -17.28 -9.23
N ILE A 84 -3.16 -17.86 -10.31
CA ILE A 84 -4.53 -17.71 -10.78
C ILE A 84 -5.34 -18.88 -10.19
N PRO A 85 -6.40 -18.63 -9.40
CA PRO A 85 -7.27 -19.70 -8.93
C PRO A 85 -8.08 -20.30 -10.08
N PRO A 86 -8.55 -21.56 -9.95
CA PRO A 86 -9.43 -22.17 -10.94
C PRO A 86 -10.81 -21.50 -10.97
N GLY A 87 -11.49 -21.58 -12.10
CA GLY A 87 -12.85 -21.05 -12.28
C GLY A 87 -12.92 -19.52 -12.33
N MET A 88 -11.89 -18.86 -12.87
CA MET A 88 -11.92 -17.42 -13.09
C MET A 88 -12.80 -17.03 -14.28
N GLU A 89 -13.59 -15.97 -14.09
CA GLU A 89 -14.50 -15.40 -15.08
C GLU A 89 -14.04 -14.03 -15.56
N GLU A 90 -14.60 -13.60 -16.69
CA GLU A 90 -14.33 -12.28 -17.27
C GLU A 90 -14.67 -11.16 -16.27
N GLY A 91 -13.72 -10.25 -16.06
CA GLY A 91 -13.91 -9.08 -15.21
C GLY A 91 -13.71 -9.31 -13.72
N GLN A 92 -13.49 -10.53 -13.26
CA GLN A 92 -13.09 -10.81 -11.88
C GLN A 92 -11.74 -10.15 -11.54
N LYS A 93 -11.51 -9.86 -10.26
CA LYS A 93 -10.32 -9.14 -9.79
C LYS A 93 -9.48 -9.99 -8.86
N ILE A 94 -8.18 -10.02 -9.12
CA ILE A 94 -7.18 -10.65 -8.25
C ILE A 94 -6.44 -9.55 -7.51
N ARG A 95 -6.42 -9.60 -6.17
CA ARG A 95 -5.75 -8.60 -5.32
C ARG A 95 -4.34 -9.05 -4.97
N LEU A 96 -3.36 -8.25 -5.34
CA LEU A 96 -1.97 -8.38 -4.95
C LEU A 96 -1.66 -7.33 -3.87
N ARG A 97 -1.51 -7.81 -2.62
CA ARG A 97 -1.31 -6.92 -1.47
C ARG A 97 0.04 -6.21 -1.52
N GLY A 98 0.06 -4.90 -1.22
CA GLY A 98 1.29 -4.10 -1.17
C GLY A 98 1.99 -3.89 -2.53
N MET A 99 1.33 -4.29 -3.62
CA MET A 99 1.86 -4.13 -4.98
C MET A 99 1.33 -2.87 -5.68
N GLY A 100 0.55 -2.04 -5.00
CA GLY A 100 0.16 -0.71 -5.49
C GLY A 100 1.28 0.32 -5.32
N GLY A 101 0.87 1.59 -5.31
CA GLY A 101 1.77 2.74 -5.11
C GLY A 101 2.47 2.73 -3.76
N GLU A 102 3.61 3.40 -3.69
CA GLU A 102 4.38 3.55 -2.44
C GLU A 102 3.61 4.42 -1.43
N GLY A 103 3.66 4.04 -0.17
CA GLY A 103 3.14 4.86 0.92
C GLY A 103 4.06 6.04 1.21
N LYS A 104 3.49 7.10 1.80
CA LYS A 104 4.22 8.32 2.17
C LYS A 104 4.59 8.27 3.64
N ASN A 105 5.77 8.81 3.98
CA ASN A 105 6.23 8.99 5.36
C ASN A 105 6.19 7.68 6.18
N GLY A 106 6.64 6.58 5.57
CA GLY A 106 6.59 5.24 6.20
C GLY A 106 5.21 4.58 6.21
N GLY A 107 4.21 5.13 5.51
CA GLY A 107 2.91 4.51 5.32
C GLY A 107 2.97 3.23 4.49
N GLU A 108 1.98 2.35 4.68
CA GLU A 108 1.89 1.09 3.94
C GLU A 108 1.71 1.32 2.43
N PRO A 109 2.27 0.47 1.56
CA PRO A 109 1.99 0.52 0.13
C PRO A 109 0.51 0.20 -0.15
N GLY A 110 0.01 0.73 -1.27
CA GLY A 110 -1.30 0.37 -1.80
C GLY A 110 -1.35 -1.06 -2.33
N ASP A 111 -2.52 -1.48 -2.82
CA ASP A 111 -2.74 -2.78 -3.43
C ASP A 111 -2.85 -2.69 -4.96
N LEU A 112 -2.55 -3.79 -5.65
CA LEU A 112 -2.75 -3.91 -7.09
C LEU A 112 -3.89 -4.89 -7.36
N TYR A 113 -4.91 -4.42 -8.06
CA TYR A 113 -6.04 -5.21 -8.52
C TYR A 113 -5.87 -5.56 -9.99
N LEU A 114 -5.78 -6.84 -10.30
CA LEU A 114 -5.71 -7.33 -11.66
C LEU A 114 -7.09 -7.79 -12.12
N LYS A 115 -7.67 -7.05 -13.05
CA LYS A 115 -8.91 -7.43 -13.70
C LYS A 115 -8.63 -8.47 -14.78
N VAL A 116 -9.27 -9.62 -14.66
CA VAL A 116 -9.12 -10.76 -15.57
C VAL A 116 -9.83 -10.45 -16.89
N ARG A 117 -9.13 -10.67 -17.99
CA ARG A 117 -9.68 -10.76 -19.34
C ARG A 117 -9.29 -12.09 -19.98
N ILE A 118 -10.27 -12.83 -20.45
CA ILE A 118 -10.07 -14.14 -21.07
C ILE A 118 -9.82 -13.92 -22.56
N GLN A 119 -8.66 -14.35 -23.03
CA GLN A 119 -8.32 -14.29 -24.45
C GLN A 119 -9.24 -15.21 -25.25
N ARG A 120 -9.83 -14.67 -26.32
CA ARG A 120 -10.56 -15.51 -27.28
C ARG A 120 -9.56 -16.10 -28.28
N PRO A 121 -9.50 -17.43 -28.46
CA PRO A 121 -8.56 -18.03 -29.40
C PRO A 121 -8.89 -17.59 -30.83
N LEU A 122 -7.94 -16.94 -31.50
CA LEU A 122 -8.03 -16.59 -32.92
C LEU A 122 -8.04 -17.85 -33.79
N ALA A 123 -7.39 -18.92 -33.33
CA ALA A 123 -7.32 -20.20 -34.01
C ALA A 123 -8.71 -20.78 -34.33
N GLU A 124 -9.68 -20.66 -33.41
CA GLU A 124 -11.04 -21.14 -33.66
C GLU A 124 -11.75 -20.34 -34.77
N ARG A 125 -11.49 -19.04 -34.85
CA ARG A 125 -12.00 -18.20 -35.95
C ARG A 125 -11.40 -18.61 -37.30
N ILE A 126 -10.10 -18.87 -37.35
CA ILE A 126 -9.39 -19.22 -38.59
C ILE A 126 -9.77 -20.64 -39.03
N LYS A 127 -9.81 -21.61 -38.10
CA LYS A 127 -10.18 -23.00 -38.40
C LYS A 127 -11.58 -23.09 -39.01
N ARG A 128 -12.54 -22.29 -38.52
CA ARG A 128 -13.89 -22.21 -39.10
C ARG A 128 -13.91 -21.64 -40.52
N LEU A 129 -13.04 -20.68 -40.82
CA LEU A 129 -12.94 -20.07 -42.15
C LEU A 129 -12.20 -20.94 -43.17
N LEU A 130 -11.19 -21.69 -42.72
CA LEU A 130 -10.41 -22.58 -43.59
C LEU A 130 -11.00 -24.00 -43.70
N SER A 131 -11.92 -24.38 -42.80
CA SER A 131 -12.63 -25.67 -42.81
C SER A 131 -13.12 -26.07 -44.22
N PRO A 132 -13.88 -25.24 -44.96
CA PRO A 132 -14.37 -25.61 -46.29
C PRO A 132 -13.27 -25.92 -47.32
N TYR A 133 -12.07 -25.37 -47.13
CA TYR A 133 -10.95 -25.51 -48.05
C TYR A 133 -10.04 -26.68 -47.70
N LEU A 134 -9.90 -26.98 -46.40
CA LEU A 134 -9.06 -28.08 -45.91
C LEU A 134 -9.69 -29.46 -46.17
N PHE A 135 -11.03 -29.56 -46.22
CA PHE A 135 -11.74 -30.82 -46.52
C PHE A 135 -11.84 -31.17 -48.01
N ARG A 136 -11.48 -30.25 -48.94
CA ARG A 136 -11.65 -30.45 -50.39
C ARG A 136 -10.55 -31.31 -51.05
N LYS A 137 -9.53 -31.76 -50.32
CA LYS A 137 -8.34 -32.41 -50.91
C LYS A 137 -8.22 -33.92 -50.66
N VAL A 138 -9.32 -34.59 -50.36
CA VAL A 138 -9.37 -36.06 -50.25
C VAL A 138 -10.56 -36.58 -51.05
N SER A 139 -10.38 -36.75 -52.36
CA SER A 139 -11.20 -37.55 -53.27
C SER A 139 -10.37 -37.90 -54.49
#